data_AF-A0A3D0YY08-F1
#
_entry.id   AF-A0A3D0YY08-F1
#
_cell.length_a   1.000
_cell.length_b   1.000
_cell.length_c   1.000
_cell.angle_alpha   90.00
_cell.angle_beta   90.00
_cell.angle_gamma   90.00
#
_symmetry.space_group_name_H-M   'P 1'
#
loop_
_entity.id
_entity.type
_entity.pdbx_description
1 polymer ?
#
loop_
_entity_poly.entity_id
_entity_poly.type
_entity_poly.pdbx_seq_one_letter_code
_entity_poly.pdbx_strand_id
1 'polypeptide(L)' 'MRIFERMAKTGHEQLIFCCQGPSGLRMVIGIHDTTMGPAIGGTRMYPYATEDEVIEDVLRLSHGMT' A
#
# COMPACT_ATOMS: atom_id res chain seq x y z
N MET A 1 14.43 -4.73 -1.82
CA MET A 1 13.31 -4.52 -2.76
C MET A 1 13.47 -3.22 -3.54
N ARG A 2 13.03 -3.14 -4.82
CA ARG A 2 13.02 -1.90 -5.63
C ARG A 2 11.59 -1.36 -5.79
N ILE A 3 11.16 -0.50 -4.87
CA ILE A 3 9.75 -0.06 -4.73
C ILE A 3 9.26 0.69 -5.97
N PHE A 4 10.03 1.65 -6.48
CA PHE A 4 9.65 2.44 -7.65
C PHE A 4 9.47 1.58 -8.92
N GLU A 5 10.30 0.55 -9.12
CA GLU A 5 10.14 -0.37 -10.25
C GLU A 5 8.84 -1.18 -10.14
N ARG A 6 8.48 -1.62 -8.94
CA ARG A 6 7.21 -2.33 -8.71
C ARG A 6 6.00 -1.41 -8.92
N MET A 7 6.04 -0.19 -8.38
CA MET A 7 4.98 0.80 -8.59
C MET A 7 4.81 1.13 -10.07
N ALA A 8 5.90 1.38 -10.79
CA ALA A 8 5.86 1.64 -12.23
C ALA A 8 5.32 0.45 -13.03
N LYS A 9 5.71 -0.79 -12.68
CA LYS A 9 5.21 -2.00 -13.34
C LYS A 9 3.71 -2.19 -13.17
N THR A 10 3.17 -1.74 -12.04
CA THR A 10 1.76 -1.89 -11.67
C THR A 10 0.96 -0.61 -11.84
N GLY A 11 1.54 0.48 -12.35
CA GLY A 11 0.83 1.75 -12.56
C GLY A 11 0.41 2.49 -11.28
N HIS A 12 0.97 2.18 -10.10
CA HIS A 12 0.55 2.83 -8.86
C HIS A 12 0.93 4.31 -8.80
N GLU A 13 -0.03 5.14 -8.43
CA GLU A 13 0.18 6.56 -8.17
C GLU A 13 0.96 6.82 -6.87
N GLN A 14 0.59 6.17 -5.76
CA GLN A 14 1.16 6.50 -4.45
C GLN A 14 1.31 5.29 -3.53
N LEU A 15 2.34 5.35 -2.68
CA LEU A 15 2.55 4.45 -1.56
C LEU A 15 2.95 5.29 -0.33
N ILE A 16 2.14 5.28 0.71
CA ILE A 16 2.26 6.17 1.87
C ILE A 16 2.57 5.32 3.11
N PHE A 17 3.66 5.66 3.81
CA PHE A 17 4.06 4.99 5.04
C PHE A 17 3.73 5.87 6.25
N CYS A 18 2.96 5.33 7.19
CA CYS A 18 2.66 6.01 8.46
C CYS A 18 3.22 5.20 9.62
N CYS A 19 4.00 5.88 10.48
CA CYS A 19 4.55 5.30 11.69
C CYS A 19 4.31 6.27 12.85
N GLN A 20 3.72 5.80 13.95
CA GLN A 20 3.45 6.60 15.14
C GLN A 20 4.07 5.95 16.39
N GLY A 21 4.97 6.69 17.04
CA GLY A 21 5.70 6.23 18.22
C GLY A 21 4.82 5.88 19.43
N PRO A 22 3.85 6.72 19.85
CA PRO A 22 3.08 6.47 21.07
C PRO A 22 2.15 5.24 21.01
N SER A 23 1.58 4.94 19.83
CA SER A 23 0.66 3.83 19.61
C SER A 23 1.37 2.57 19.08
N GLY A 24 2.63 2.68 18.65
CA GLY A 24 3.32 1.64 17.90
C GLY A 24 2.70 1.35 16.52
N LEU A 25 1.82 2.23 16.03
CA LEU A 25 1.13 2.03 14.77
C LEU A 25 2.14 2.10 13.61
N ARG A 26 2.13 1.06 12.79
CA ARG A 26 2.84 0.98 11.51
C ARG A 26 1.84 0.58 10.45
N MET A 27 1.66 1.41 9.44
CA MET A 27 0.73 1.13 8.35
C MET A 27 1.27 1.65 7.03
N VAL A 28 0.79 1.03 5.96
CA VAL A 28 1.10 1.40 4.57
C VAL A 28 -0.22 1.54 3.83
N ILE A 29 -0.37 2.63 3.08
CA ILE A 29 -1.53 2.91 2.23
C ILE A 29 -1.06 2.87 0.77
N GLY A 30 -1.68 2.03 -0.04
CA GLY A 30 -1.46 1.96 -1.49
C GLY A 30 -2.60 2.62 -2.24
N ILE A 31 -2.29 3.53 -3.15
CA ILE A 31 -3.24 4.13 -4.09
C ILE A 31 -2.79 3.73 -5.49
N HIS A 32 -3.61 2.90 -6.16
CA HIS A 32 -3.31 2.42 -7.51
C HIS A 32 -3.68 3.47 -8.56
N ASP A 33 -4.97 3.79 -8.70
CA ASP A 33 -5.48 4.73 -9.69
C ASP A 33 -6.61 5.59 -9.10
N THR A 34 -6.61 6.89 -9.40
CA THR A 34 -7.66 7.85 -9.01
C THR A 34 -8.35 8.50 -10.20
N THR A 35 -8.16 7.98 -11.42
CA THR A 35 -8.74 8.52 -12.67
C THR A 35 -10.27 8.67 -12.60
N MET A 36 -10.97 7.72 -11.98
CA MET A 36 -12.45 7.72 -11.88
C MET A 36 -12.98 8.40 -10.61
N GLY A 37 -12.10 8.99 -9.77
CA GLY A 37 -12.46 9.66 -8.53
C GLY A 37 -11.60 9.23 -7.34
N PRO A 38 -11.99 9.62 -6.11
CA PRO A 38 -11.25 9.27 -4.90
C PRO A 38 -11.12 7.75 -4.70
N ALA A 39 -9.93 7.28 -4.32
CA ALA A 39 -9.71 5.88 -4.01
C ALA A 39 -10.49 5.45 -2.75
N ILE A 40 -11.20 4.32 -2.86
CA ILE A 40 -11.92 3.68 -1.74
C ILE A 40 -11.33 2.29 -1.56
N GLY A 41 -10.95 1.96 -0.32
CA GLY A 41 -10.34 0.68 0.01
C GLY A 41 -10.62 0.28 1.46
N GLY A 42 -10.54 -1.02 1.73
CA GLY A 42 -10.63 -1.54 3.09
C GLY A 42 -9.32 -1.42 3.87
N THR A 43 -9.41 -1.41 5.20
CA THR A 43 -8.25 -1.49 6.08
C THR A 43 -8.05 -2.94 6.52
N ARG A 44 -6.85 -3.48 6.30
CA ARG A 44 -6.44 -4.80 6.78
C ARG A 44 -5.41 -4.66 7.90
N MET A 45 -5.63 -5.40 8.98
CA MET A 45 -4.63 -5.60 10.03
C MET A 45 -4.21 -7.07 10.02
N TYR A 46 -2.94 -7.33 9.75
CA TYR A 46 -2.41 -8.69 9.62
C TYR A 46 -0.95 -8.75 10.12
N PRO A 47 -0.53 -9.82 10.81
CA PRO A 47 0.83 -9.94 11.34
C PRO A 47 1.81 -10.42 10.26
N TYR A 48 2.25 -9.53 9.38
CA TYR A 48 3.28 -9.82 8.38
C TYR A 48 4.64 -10.08 9.03
N ALA A 49 5.44 -10.97 8.45
CA ALA A 49 6.75 -11.30 8.96
C ALA A 49 7.80 -10.26 8.55
N THR A 50 7.60 -9.60 7.40
CA THR A 50 8.56 -8.64 6.84
C THR A 50 7.87 -7.41 6.23
N GLU A 51 8.59 -6.30 6.10
CA GLU A 51 8.09 -5.09 5.42
C GLU A 51 7.85 -5.31 3.92
N ASP A 52 8.65 -6.18 3.29
CA ASP A 52 8.49 -6.55 1.88
C ASP A 52 7.14 -7.25 1.64
N GLU A 53 6.70 -8.11 2.56
CA GLU A 53 5.37 -8.75 2.51
C GLU A 53 4.23 -7.72 2.62
N VAL A 54 4.37 -6.72 3.50
CA VAL A 54 3.39 -5.64 3.65
C VAL A 54 3.24 -4.87 2.35
N ILE A 55 4.37 -4.50 1.73
CA ILE A 55 4.37 -3.70 0.51
C ILE A 55 3.83 -4.50 -0.68
N GLU A 56 4.20 -5.78 -0.80
CA GLU A 56 3.63 -6.66 -1.82
C GLU A 56 2.12 -6.84 -1.67
N ASP A 57 1.63 -7.07 -0.45
CA ASP A 57 0.20 -7.25 -0.22
C ASP A 57 -0.59 -5.95 -0.46
N VAL A 58 -0.08 -4.81 0.00
CA VAL A 58 -0.72 -3.50 -0.23
C VAL A 58 -0.82 -3.20 -1.71
N LEU A 59 0.28 -3.31 -2.47
CA LEU A 59 0.27 -3.06 -3.92
C LEU A 59 -0.69 -4.01 -4.65
N ARG A 60 -0.71 -5.29 -4.26
CA ARG A 60 -1.61 -6.29 -4.84
C ARG A 60 -3.08 -5.99 -4.56
N LEU A 61 -3.40 -5.58 -3.33
CA LEU A 61 -4.77 -5.27 -2.93
C LEU A 61 -5.27 -3.98 -3.56
N SER A 62 -4.48 -2.89 -3.56
CA SER A 62 -4.91 -1.63 -4.16
C SER A 62 -5.12 -1.75 -5.68
N HIS A 63 -4.27 -2.49 -6.39
CA HIS A 63 -4.49 -2.81 -7.80
C HIS A 63 -5.74 -3.69 -8.03
N GLY A 64 -6.17 -4.49 -7.06
CA GLY A 64 -7.39 -5.28 -7.18
C GLY A 64 -8.68 -4.47 -7.04
N MET A 65 -8.60 -3.24 -6.52
CA MET A 65 -9.76 -2.38 -6.23
C MET A 65 -10.14 -1.44 -7.39
N THR A 66 -9.30 -1.34 -8.41
CA THR A 66 -9.39 -0.40 -9.55
C THR A 66 -9.02 -1.14 -10.82
#